data_AF-A0A9D5I2S7-F1
#
_entry.id   AF-A0A9D5I2S7-F1
#
_cell.length_a   1.000
_cell.length_b   1.000
_cell.length_c   1.000
_cell.angle_alpha   90.00
_cell.angle_beta   90.00
_cell.angle_gamma   90.00
#
_symmetry.space_group_name_H-M   'P 1'
#
loop_
_entity.id
_entity.type
_entity.pdbx_description
1 polymer ?
#
loop_
_entity_poly.entity_id
_entity_poly.type
_entity_poly.pdbx_seq_one_letter_code
_entity_poly.pdbx_strand_id
1 'polypeptide(L)'
;MKLSKITVAVVAALGVGLGAGMASTAFALDLYVDKKTKQIFTEAGPGREKIGSFTKVDDAPAESAVKADASDPTQLRRDRSAAMREKAASARLINDVAVLQERVKETESVHMKFDDRGLHFESKDGNFSMSWNGRLQVASQYNFINDPQANSSYLNSHGDITQSLPNEFNSGMNIRRARLGAEGTFMKILDYKFEYDFSRANGTVAAGITDAFVRLNQSNALSYKLGSFKEPFSLEEAASNRYLTFIERHMSVNTFVDNPNTYKTGIGANYAIPRWQTGWAFMTEPVGAWSSASTSVNSGSSGNGNGNQNRNNGSGDMGWEGIARISGRPFMIDDTRFVHVGMSGGHTDVTNSYKSDGSFQGAGGTGGGGGMAFFAFPGTNVDRTNMLNTGNLTYGSAGTANQVRIDSYDRYAAEIWLNHGPWSVQGEYLRTNINGLGYGGEHLTGAYGFVSYFLTGESKAYHVRNGAANRLRPRQPFGWTKNSGWGAFEVAAGYDYIDMNNGIIKGGKADMARMGLNWYPHSNIKWQANIQHILDVNTAGTPRNEAGTGFSGGAGARTNGMNNADMTFFVTQLQVDF
;
A
#
# COMPACT_ATOMS: atom_id res chain seq x y z
N MET A 1 -30.28 0.21 -16.13
CA MET A 1 -31.07 1.01 -15.17
C MET A 1 -32.15 0.15 -14.53
N LYS A 2 -32.03 -0.10 -13.22
CA LYS A 2 -33.07 0.05 -12.17
C LYS A 2 -32.50 -0.49 -10.85
N LEU A 3 -32.24 0.44 -9.93
CA LEU A 3 -31.81 0.23 -8.54
C LEU A 3 -33.05 0.04 -7.64
N SER A 4 -32.98 -0.86 -6.65
CA SER A 4 -33.85 -0.81 -5.46
C SER A 4 -33.02 -1.17 -4.22
N LYS A 5 -32.61 -0.16 -3.45
CA LYS A 5 -33.20 0.28 -2.16
C LYS A 5 -32.86 -0.65 -0.98
N ILE A 6 -31.89 -0.17 -0.21
CA ILE A 6 -31.50 -0.57 1.14
C ILE A 6 -32.56 -0.05 2.12
N THR A 7 -32.93 -0.86 3.12
CA THR A 7 -33.53 -0.36 4.36
C THR A 7 -32.84 -1.03 5.55
N VAL A 8 -32.22 -0.21 6.39
CA VAL A 8 -31.72 -0.54 7.73
C VAL A 8 -32.85 -0.27 8.73
N ALA A 9 -33.04 -1.14 9.71
CA ALA A 9 -33.76 -0.79 10.94
C ALA A 9 -33.17 -1.57 12.12
N VAL A 10 -32.72 -0.83 13.13
CA VAL A 10 -32.38 -1.28 14.49
C VAL A 10 -33.20 -0.41 15.44
N VAL A 11 -33.73 -1.00 16.52
CA VAL A 11 -33.65 -0.53 17.93
C VAL A 11 -34.87 -0.96 18.78
N ALA A 12 -34.52 -1.57 19.94
CA ALA A 12 -35.16 -1.64 21.28
C ALA A 12 -36.57 -2.25 21.43
N ALA A 13 -36.80 -3.29 22.26
CA ALA A 13 -36.55 -3.50 23.70
C ALA A 13 -37.70 -3.01 24.62
N LEU A 14 -38.20 -3.97 25.42
CA LEU A 14 -38.90 -3.87 26.72
C LEU A 14 -40.32 -3.27 26.74
N GLY A 15 -41.31 -4.15 26.93
CA GLY A 15 -42.65 -3.83 27.40
C GLY A 15 -43.01 -4.65 28.63
N VAL A 16 -43.04 -4.00 29.79
CA VAL A 16 -43.67 -4.48 31.03
C VAL A 16 -45.02 -3.77 31.18
N GLY A 17 -46.08 -4.54 31.41
CA GLY A 17 -47.09 -4.18 32.42
C GLY A 17 -48.44 -3.60 31.98
N LEU A 18 -49.50 -4.35 32.35
CA LEU A 18 -50.84 -3.95 32.80
C LEU A 18 -51.83 -3.48 31.69
N GLY A 19 -53.05 -3.99 31.56
CA GLY A 19 -53.85 -4.96 32.31
C GLY A 19 -55.33 -4.75 31.99
N ALA A 20 -56.13 -5.81 31.86
CA ALA A 20 -57.59 -5.82 32.08
C ALA A 20 -58.15 -7.26 31.98
N GLY A 21 -59.02 -7.63 32.94
CA GLY A 21 -60.12 -8.56 32.70
C GLY A 21 -60.05 -9.92 33.39
N MET A 22 -60.67 -10.02 34.57
CA MET A 22 -61.08 -11.28 35.19
C MET A 22 -62.18 -11.97 34.38
N ALA A 23 -62.05 -13.28 34.15
CA ALA A 23 -63.13 -14.26 34.22
C ALA A 23 -62.54 -15.69 34.19
N SER A 24 -62.69 -16.42 35.28
CA SER A 24 -62.34 -17.84 35.40
C SER A 24 -63.25 -18.68 34.49
N THR A 25 -62.68 -19.14 33.38
CA THR A 25 -63.19 -20.27 32.60
C THR A 25 -62.03 -21.24 32.42
N ALA A 26 -62.25 -22.53 32.60
CA ALA A 26 -61.20 -23.54 32.51
C ALA A 26 -60.63 -23.56 31.07
N PHE A 27 -59.53 -22.85 30.84
CA PHE A 27 -58.84 -22.85 29.56
C PHE A 27 -58.07 -24.16 29.43
N ALA A 28 -58.49 -25.02 28.50
CA ALA A 28 -57.66 -26.11 28.04
C ALA A 28 -56.41 -25.50 27.38
N LEU A 29 -55.23 -25.91 27.83
CA LEU A 29 -53.95 -25.48 27.30
C LEU A 29 -53.60 -26.36 26.10
N ASP A 30 -53.53 -25.75 24.92
CA ASP A 30 -53.04 -26.43 23.71
C ASP A 30 -51.53 -26.63 23.83
N LEU A 31 -51.09 -27.88 23.74
CA LEU A 31 -49.68 -28.22 23.75
C LEU A 31 -49.23 -28.71 22.37
N TYR A 32 -48.07 -28.23 21.95
CA TYR A 32 -47.42 -28.55 20.69
C TYR A 32 -46.02 -29.11 20.96
N VAL A 33 -45.60 -30.17 20.26
CA VAL A 33 -44.21 -30.66 20.32
C VAL A 33 -43.45 -30.20 19.09
N ASP A 34 -42.25 -29.67 19.28
CA ASP A 34 -41.33 -29.47 18.16
C ASP A 34 -40.73 -30.82 17.73
N LYS A 35 -40.92 -31.20 16.46
CA LYS A 35 -40.51 -32.53 16.00
C LYS A 35 -38.99 -32.74 16.06
N LYS A 36 -38.19 -31.67 16.04
CA LYS A 36 -36.72 -31.70 16.00
C LYS A 36 -36.11 -31.61 17.40
N THR A 37 -36.57 -30.68 18.23
CA THR A 37 -36.01 -30.47 19.58
C THR A 37 -36.72 -31.26 20.67
N LYS A 38 -37.89 -31.84 20.37
CA LYS A 38 -38.76 -32.58 21.31
C LYS A 38 -39.26 -31.74 22.50
N GLN A 39 -39.12 -30.41 22.43
CA GLN A 39 -39.64 -29.48 23.43
C GLN A 39 -41.14 -29.24 23.24
N ILE A 40 -41.85 -28.99 24.35
CA ILE A 40 -43.29 -28.71 24.36
C ILE A 40 -43.53 -27.21 24.49
N PHE A 41 -44.42 -26.68 23.65
CA PHE A 41 -44.81 -25.28 23.58
C PHE A 41 -46.32 -25.14 23.74
N THR A 42 -46.78 -24.00 24.25
CA THR A 42 -48.21 -23.69 24.42
C THR A 42 -48.81 -22.98 23.21
N GLU A 43 -48.02 -22.77 22.15
CA GLU A 43 -48.39 -22.02 20.94
C GLU A 43 -47.88 -22.71 19.67
N ALA A 44 -48.67 -22.61 18.60
CA ALA A 44 -48.33 -23.15 17.29
C ALA A 44 -47.09 -22.45 16.70
N GLY A 45 -46.29 -23.17 15.91
CA GLY A 45 -45.12 -22.63 15.24
C GLY A 45 -44.56 -23.58 14.17
N PRO A 46 -43.70 -23.09 13.25
CA PRO A 46 -43.15 -23.90 12.16
C PRO A 46 -42.43 -25.14 12.70
N GLY A 47 -42.79 -26.34 12.21
CA GLY A 47 -42.20 -27.61 12.66
C GLY A 47 -42.76 -28.17 13.97
N ARG A 48 -43.77 -27.52 14.56
CA ARG A 48 -44.46 -28.00 15.76
C ARG A 48 -45.77 -28.70 15.41
N GLU A 49 -46.08 -29.76 16.15
CA GLU A 49 -47.28 -30.58 15.97
C GLU A 49 -48.12 -30.57 17.24
N LYS A 50 -49.42 -30.27 17.10
CA LYS A 50 -50.34 -30.23 18.24
C LYS A 50 -50.51 -31.63 18.81
N ILE A 51 -50.22 -31.78 20.10
CA ILE A 51 -50.30 -33.05 20.81
C ILE A 51 -51.68 -33.21 21.47
N GLY A 52 -52.33 -32.10 21.84
CA GLY A 52 -53.65 -32.11 22.44
C GLY A 52 -53.95 -30.84 23.23
N SER A 53 -55.17 -30.75 23.75
CA SER A 53 -55.64 -29.69 24.65
C SER A 53 -55.83 -30.28 26.04
N PHE A 54 -55.18 -29.70 27.05
CA PHE A 54 -55.14 -30.29 28.39
C PHE A 54 -55.72 -29.33 29.43
N THR A 55 -56.63 -29.82 30.27
CA THR A 55 -57.15 -29.07 31.41
C THR A 55 -56.47 -29.53 32.69
N LYS A 56 -56.21 -28.58 33.58
CA LYS A 56 -55.69 -28.89 34.92
C LYS A 56 -56.81 -29.57 35.72
N VAL A 57 -56.54 -30.78 36.21
CA VAL A 57 -57.40 -31.46 37.18
C VAL A 57 -56.87 -31.10 38.58
N ASP A 58 -57.72 -30.59 39.47
CA ASP A 58 -57.34 -30.34 40.86
C ASP A 58 -57.35 -31.68 41.64
N ASP A 59 -56.29 -31.94 42.40
CA ASP A 59 -56.07 -33.20 43.12
C ASP A 59 -57.18 -33.47 44.16
N ALA A 60 -57.89 -34.59 44.02
CA ALA A 60 -58.82 -35.09 45.04
C ALA A 60 -58.05 -35.68 46.24
N PRO A 61 -58.63 -35.70 47.47
CA PRO A 61 -57.93 -36.12 48.67
C PRO A 61 -57.68 -37.63 48.68
N ALA A 62 -56.53 -38.02 49.23
CA ALA A 62 -56.04 -39.39 49.32
C ALA A 62 -57.00 -40.34 50.07
N GLU A 63 -57.31 -41.48 49.46
CA GLU A 63 -57.94 -42.62 50.14
C GLU A 63 -56.91 -43.42 50.96
N SER A 64 -57.38 -43.89 52.11
CA SER A 64 -56.65 -44.49 53.22
C SER A 64 -56.03 -45.86 52.91
N ALA A 65 -54.73 -45.99 53.22
CA ALA A 65 -53.98 -47.24 53.18
C ALA A 65 -54.25 -48.13 54.42
N VAL A 66 -54.38 -49.43 54.17
CA VAL A 66 -54.39 -50.51 55.17
C VAL A 66 -52.96 -50.76 55.68
N LYS A 67 -52.84 -50.99 57.00
CA LYS A 67 -51.59 -51.21 57.74
C LYS A 67 -50.87 -52.52 57.36
N ALA A 68 -49.55 -52.46 57.22
CA ALA A 68 -48.62 -53.55 57.54
C ALA A 68 -47.24 -52.97 57.92
N ASP A 69 -46.52 -53.72 58.74
CA ASP A 69 -45.48 -53.30 59.69
C ASP A 69 -44.05 -53.25 59.12
N ALA A 70 -43.20 -52.47 59.81
CA ALA A 70 -41.73 -52.53 59.93
C ALA A 70 -40.82 -52.59 58.66
N SER A 71 -40.37 -51.41 58.20
CA SER A 71 -38.95 -51.08 57.97
C SER A 71 -38.83 -49.61 57.55
N ASP A 72 -37.86 -48.88 58.07
CA ASP A 72 -37.70 -47.41 57.95
C ASP A 72 -37.73 -46.91 56.48
N PRO A 73 -38.82 -46.26 56.01
CA PRO A 73 -38.95 -45.78 54.63
C PRO A 73 -38.24 -44.44 54.39
N THR A 74 -37.67 -43.81 55.43
CA THR A 74 -37.23 -42.42 55.35
C THR A 74 -35.86 -42.24 54.72
N GLN A 75 -34.95 -43.22 54.82
CA GLN A 75 -33.65 -43.18 54.13
C GLN A 75 -33.76 -43.53 52.65
N LEU A 76 -34.47 -44.60 52.28
CA LEU A 76 -34.59 -45.06 50.89
C LEU A 76 -35.33 -44.08 49.96
N ARG A 77 -36.30 -43.33 50.51
CA ARG A 77 -36.98 -42.22 49.79
C ARG A 77 -36.10 -40.99 49.67
N ARG A 78 -35.27 -40.67 50.67
CA ARG A 78 -34.31 -39.56 50.61
C ARG A 78 -33.22 -39.84 49.59
N ASP A 79 -32.66 -41.05 49.54
CA ASP A 79 -31.61 -41.42 48.58
C ASP A 79 -32.13 -41.47 47.13
N ARG A 80 -33.35 -42.00 46.91
CA ARG A 80 -33.97 -41.93 45.57
C ARG A 80 -34.28 -40.49 45.14
N SER A 81 -34.69 -39.63 46.07
CA SER A 81 -34.94 -38.22 45.78
C SER A 81 -33.66 -37.43 45.50
N ALA A 82 -32.56 -37.76 46.20
CA ALA A 82 -31.24 -37.19 45.97
C ALA A 82 -30.67 -37.65 44.62
N ALA A 83 -30.73 -38.94 44.31
CA ALA A 83 -30.30 -39.49 43.03
C ALA A 83 -31.11 -38.95 41.83
N MET A 84 -32.42 -38.73 42.02
CA MET A 84 -33.27 -38.08 41.01
C MET A 84 -32.91 -36.60 40.80
N ARG A 85 -32.61 -35.86 41.88
CA ARG A 85 -32.16 -34.46 41.79
C ARG A 85 -30.79 -34.35 41.12
N GLU A 86 -29.88 -35.27 41.42
CA GLU A 86 -28.56 -35.33 40.80
C GLU A 86 -28.69 -35.65 39.31
N LYS A 87 -29.47 -36.67 38.93
CA LYS A 87 -29.70 -37.02 37.53
C LYS A 87 -30.40 -35.91 36.74
N ALA A 88 -31.34 -35.18 37.37
CA ALA A 88 -31.98 -34.01 36.78
C ALA A 88 -31.00 -32.82 36.65
N ALA A 89 -30.09 -32.62 37.62
CA ALA A 89 -29.04 -31.62 37.55
C ALA A 89 -28.02 -31.95 36.45
N SER A 90 -27.60 -33.21 36.32
CA SER A 90 -26.72 -33.68 35.23
C SER A 90 -27.38 -33.51 33.86
N ALA A 91 -28.67 -33.83 33.73
CA ALA A 91 -29.41 -33.65 32.49
C ALA A 91 -29.57 -32.16 32.11
N ARG A 92 -29.78 -31.28 33.10
CA ARG A 92 -29.76 -29.82 32.89
C ARG A 92 -28.39 -29.35 32.47
N LEU A 93 -27.31 -29.81 33.12
CA LEU A 93 -25.94 -29.45 32.77
C LEU A 93 -25.58 -29.87 31.33
N ILE A 94 -25.98 -31.08 30.91
CA ILE A 94 -25.77 -31.56 29.54
C ILE A 94 -26.52 -30.67 28.54
N ASN A 95 -27.76 -30.28 28.86
CA ASN A 95 -28.56 -29.40 28.02
C ASN A 95 -27.97 -27.97 27.97
N ASP A 96 -27.54 -27.44 29.11
CA ASP A 96 -26.89 -26.13 29.21
C ASP A 96 -25.56 -26.13 28.45
N VAL A 97 -24.76 -27.19 28.52
CA VAL A 97 -23.53 -27.35 27.73
C VAL A 97 -23.84 -27.45 26.23
N ALA A 98 -24.89 -28.17 25.82
CA ALA A 98 -25.29 -28.25 24.41
C ALA A 98 -25.76 -26.89 23.87
N VAL A 99 -26.57 -26.17 24.65
CA VAL A 99 -27.05 -24.82 24.33
C VAL A 99 -25.90 -23.80 24.33
N LEU A 100 -24.93 -23.94 25.24
CA LEU A 100 -23.72 -23.11 25.24
C LEU A 100 -22.83 -23.44 24.05
N GLN A 101 -22.67 -24.70 23.65
CA GLN A 101 -21.95 -25.08 22.44
C GLN A 101 -22.62 -24.56 21.17
N GLU A 102 -23.96 -24.54 21.12
CA GLU A 102 -24.71 -24.00 20.00
C GLU A 102 -24.63 -22.47 19.96
N ARG A 103 -24.74 -21.79 21.11
CA ARG A 103 -24.51 -20.34 21.23
C ARG A 103 -23.07 -19.94 20.94
N VAL A 104 -22.07 -20.72 21.34
CA VAL A 104 -20.65 -20.50 20.98
C VAL A 104 -20.46 -20.67 19.47
N LYS A 105 -21.10 -21.66 18.84
CA LYS A 105 -21.11 -21.83 17.37
C LYS A 105 -21.81 -20.69 16.62
N GLU A 106 -22.81 -20.05 17.21
CA GLU A 106 -23.45 -18.84 16.67
C GLU A 106 -22.65 -17.55 16.99
N THR A 107 -21.90 -17.53 18.10
CA THR A 107 -21.14 -16.35 18.56
C THR A 107 -19.74 -16.26 17.95
N GLU A 108 -19.13 -17.37 17.52
CA GLU A 108 -17.88 -17.39 16.73
C GLU A 108 -18.15 -17.07 15.24
N SER A 109 -18.75 -15.92 14.97
CA SER A 109 -19.06 -15.47 13.60
C SER A 109 -17.82 -14.99 12.82
N VAL A 110 -16.73 -14.67 13.53
CA VAL A 110 -15.48 -14.12 12.98
C VAL A 110 -14.28 -14.94 13.47
N HIS A 111 -13.48 -15.46 12.54
CA HIS A 111 -12.20 -16.09 12.85
C HIS A 111 -11.10 -15.03 12.86
N MET A 112 -10.38 -14.93 13.97
CA MET A 112 -9.15 -14.14 14.06
C MET A 112 -7.95 -15.05 13.80
N LYS A 113 -7.08 -14.66 12.87
CA LYS A 113 -5.80 -15.31 12.59
C LYS A 113 -4.70 -14.26 12.67
N PHE A 114 -3.56 -14.63 13.23
CA PHE A 114 -2.35 -13.84 13.13
C PHE A 114 -1.37 -14.63 12.26
N ASP A 115 -1.07 -14.12 11.07
CA ASP A 115 -0.16 -14.76 10.12
C ASP A 115 0.98 -13.81 9.69
N ASP A 116 1.73 -14.19 8.65
CA ASP A 116 2.80 -13.36 8.11
C ASP A 116 2.30 -12.01 7.52
N ARG A 117 1.01 -11.78 7.38
CA ARG A 117 0.42 -10.54 6.87
C ARG A 117 -0.31 -9.71 7.94
N GLY A 118 -0.29 -10.17 9.20
CA GLY A 118 -0.80 -9.41 10.34
C GLY A 118 -2.05 -9.98 10.96
N LEU A 119 -2.85 -9.11 11.57
CA LEU A 119 -4.15 -9.48 12.15
C LEU A 119 -5.19 -9.60 11.05
N HIS A 120 -5.70 -10.81 10.84
CA HIS A 120 -6.71 -11.15 9.86
C HIS A 120 -8.01 -11.57 10.53
N PHE A 121 -9.11 -10.99 10.08
CA PHE A 121 -10.48 -11.28 10.49
C PHE A 121 -11.24 -11.81 9.28
N GLU A 122 -11.96 -12.91 9.43
CA GLU A 122 -12.78 -13.49 8.37
C GLU A 122 -14.11 -13.97 8.91
N SER A 123 -15.22 -13.60 8.26
CA SER A 123 -16.52 -14.21 8.54
C SER A 123 -16.51 -15.68 8.13
N LYS A 124 -17.26 -16.51 8.86
CA LYS A 124 -17.30 -17.97 8.58
C LYS A 124 -17.75 -18.32 7.16
N ASP A 125 -18.63 -17.51 6.57
CA ASP A 125 -19.10 -17.68 5.20
C ASP A 125 -18.12 -17.17 4.13
N GLY A 126 -17.02 -16.53 4.55
CA GLY A 126 -16.01 -15.89 3.70
C GLY A 126 -16.52 -14.66 2.95
N ASN A 127 -17.71 -14.14 3.29
CA ASN A 127 -18.27 -12.96 2.63
C ASN A 127 -17.63 -11.66 3.13
N PHE A 128 -16.97 -11.67 4.28
CA PHE A 128 -16.23 -10.52 4.78
C PHE A 128 -14.86 -10.96 5.27
N SER A 129 -13.83 -10.25 4.82
CA SER A 129 -12.50 -10.31 5.42
C SER A 129 -11.98 -8.91 5.68
N MET A 130 -11.16 -8.78 6.72
CA MET A 130 -10.43 -7.56 7.04
C MET A 130 -9.07 -7.93 7.62
N SER A 131 -8.02 -7.30 7.14
CA SER A 131 -6.65 -7.47 7.60
C SER A 131 -6.07 -6.13 7.94
N TRP A 132 -5.49 -6.02 9.13
CA TRP A 132 -4.56 -4.94 9.45
C TRP A 132 -3.18 -5.38 9.02
N ASN A 133 -2.56 -4.58 8.17
CA ASN A 133 -1.17 -4.78 7.79
C ASN A 133 -0.38 -3.49 8.07
N GLY A 134 0.90 -3.65 8.34
CA GLY A 134 1.78 -2.55 8.64
C GLY A 134 3.18 -2.80 8.13
N ARG A 135 4.00 -1.77 8.31
CA ARG A 135 5.44 -1.83 8.07
C ARG A 135 6.14 -0.70 8.78
N LEU A 136 7.27 -1.05 9.39
CA LEU A 136 8.27 -0.09 9.86
C LEU A 136 9.59 -0.34 9.11
N GLN A 137 10.16 0.71 8.54
CA GLN A 137 11.50 0.70 7.95
C GLN A 137 12.32 1.81 8.62
N VAL A 138 13.33 1.41 9.39
CA VAL A 138 14.32 2.32 9.98
C VAL A 138 15.59 2.20 9.15
N ALA A 139 16.10 3.33 8.66
CA ALA A 139 17.26 3.38 7.79
C ALA A 139 18.35 4.27 8.38
N SER A 140 19.60 3.98 8.03
CA SER A 140 20.76 4.82 8.33
C SER A 140 21.63 4.99 7.09
N GLN A 141 22.37 6.10 7.04
CA GLN A 141 23.34 6.42 6.01
C GLN A 141 24.62 6.93 6.65
N TYR A 142 25.76 6.49 6.12
CA TYR A 142 27.07 7.01 6.42
C TYR A 142 27.84 7.27 5.12
N ASN A 143 28.38 8.47 4.96
CA ASN A 143 29.10 8.86 3.75
C ASN A 143 30.60 8.70 3.99
N PHE A 144 31.23 7.73 3.32
CA PHE A 144 32.66 7.47 3.39
C PHE A 144 33.45 8.50 2.57
N ILE A 145 32.95 8.78 1.37
CA ILE A 145 33.48 9.78 0.45
C ILE A 145 32.32 10.71 0.12
N ASN A 146 32.56 12.01 0.26
CA ASN A 146 31.54 13.04 0.17
C ASN A 146 32.18 14.32 -0.37
N ASP A 147 32.74 14.24 -1.57
CA ASP A 147 33.56 15.30 -2.15
C ASP A 147 32.88 15.88 -3.40
N PRO A 148 31.82 16.70 -3.24
CA PRO A 148 31.30 17.49 -4.33
C PRO A 148 32.22 18.69 -4.60
N GLN A 149 32.36 19.10 -5.85
CA GLN A 149 33.26 20.20 -6.20
C GLN A 149 32.79 21.53 -5.59
N ALA A 150 33.72 22.24 -4.93
CA ALA A 150 33.49 23.59 -4.40
C ALA A 150 32.97 24.51 -5.52
N ASN A 151 31.75 25.02 -5.37
CA ASN A 151 31.15 25.80 -6.44
C ASN A 151 31.73 27.21 -6.50
N SER A 152 31.94 27.67 -7.72
CA SER A 152 32.35 29.04 -8.00
C SER A 152 31.20 30.02 -7.70
N SER A 153 31.55 31.27 -7.40
CA SER A 153 30.56 32.35 -7.29
C SER A 153 29.62 32.38 -8.50
N TYR A 154 28.32 32.58 -8.25
CA TYR A 154 27.28 32.64 -9.28
C TYR A 154 26.41 33.89 -9.10
N LEU A 155 25.77 34.33 -10.18
CA LEU A 155 24.85 35.46 -10.15
C LEU A 155 23.44 34.98 -9.80
N ASN A 156 22.92 35.42 -8.65
CA ASN A 156 21.57 35.04 -8.22
C ASN A 156 20.48 35.78 -9.02
N SER A 157 19.21 35.42 -8.82
CA SER A 157 18.06 36.06 -9.47
C SER A 157 17.91 37.58 -9.19
N HIS A 158 18.64 38.14 -8.22
CA HIS A 158 18.65 39.57 -7.86
C HIS A 158 19.87 40.33 -8.42
N GLY A 159 20.79 39.64 -9.11
CA GLY A 159 21.99 40.24 -9.67
C GLY A 159 23.17 40.35 -8.68
N ASP A 160 23.10 39.68 -7.53
CA ASP A 160 24.23 39.62 -6.58
C ASP A 160 25.12 38.41 -6.84
N ILE A 161 26.44 38.61 -6.68
CA ILE A 161 27.42 37.53 -6.67
C ILE A 161 27.28 36.75 -5.36
N THR A 162 26.77 35.52 -5.44
CA THR A 162 26.54 34.62 -4.31
C THR A 162 27.47 33.40 -4.42
N GLN A 163 27.88 32.82 -3.30
CA GLN A 163 28.52 31.50 -3.30
C GLN A 163 27.47 30.43 -3.03
N SER A 164 27.40 29.41 -3.90
CA SER A 164 26.72 28.17 -3.57
C SER A 164 27.78 27.28 -2.94
N LEU A 165 27.62 26.84 -1.71
CA LEU A 165 28.37 25.67 -1.28
C LEU A 165 27.67 24.46 -1.94
N PRO A 166 28.39 23.51 -2.55
CA PRO A 166 27.77 22.26 -2.95
C PRO A 166 27.20 21.58 -1.71
N ASN A 167 26.06 20.90 -1.87
CA ASN A 167 25.51 20.12 -0.76
C ASN A 167 26.30 18.82 -0.65
N GLU A 168 27.22 18.78 0.30
CA GLU A 168 27.64 17.51 0.90
C GLU A 168 26.41 16.73 1.37
N PHE A 169 26.45 15.41 1.27
CA PHE A 169 25.43 14.57 1.87
C PHE A 169 25.60 14.49 3.38
N ASN A 170 24.49 14.51 4.10
CA ASN A 170 24.47 14.26 5.52
C ASN A 170 24.45 12.75 5.82
N SER A 171 25.18 12.38 6.86
CA SER A 171 25.03 11.06 7.50
C SER A 171 23.94 11.15 8.57
N GLY A 172 23.25 10.05 8.82
CA GLY A 172 22.19 10.05 9.83
C GLY A 172 21.32 8.81 9.83
N MET A 173 20.19 8.92 10.53
CA MET A 173 19.17 7.87 10.63
C MET A 173 17.79 8.49 10.45
N ASN A 174 16.88 7.75 9.83
CA ASN A 174 15.48 8.15 9.74
C ASN A 174 14.51 6.96 9.74
N ILE A 175 13.23 7.28 9.86
CA ILE A 175 12.15 6.34 9.56
C ILE A 175 11.83 6.51 8.08
N ARG A 176 12.31 5.57 7.26
CA ARG A 176 12.09 5.57 5.81
C ARG A 176 10.63 5.36 5.45
N ARG A 177 9.94 4.47 6.19
CA ARG A 177 8.50 4.20 6.07
C ARG A 177 7.91 3.80 7.41
N ALA A 178 6.76 4.35 7.75
CA ALA A 178 5.93 3.89 8.84
C ALA A 178 4.51 3.81 8.32
N ARG A 179 4.08 2.61 7.91
CA ARG A 179 2.78 2.41 7.26
C ARG A 179 1.86 1.57 8.10
N LEU A 180 0.59 1.96 8.08
CA LEU A 180 -0.52 1.18 8.58
C LEU A 180 -1.60 1.14 7.51
N GLY A 181 -2.15 -0.04 7.27
CA GLY A 181 -3.20 -0.25 6.31
C GLY A 181 -4.26 -1.22 6.81
N ALA A 182 -5.47 -1.04 6.28
CA ALA A 182 -6.58 -1.94 6.40
C ALA A 182 -6.97 -2.39 4.99
N GLU A 183 -7.01 -3.69 4.76
CA GLU A 183 -7.45 -4.27 3.50
C GLU A 183 -8.39 -5.45 3.73
N GLY A 184 -9.25 -5.76 2.78
CA GLY A 184 -10.22 -6.82 2.98
C GLY A 184 -11.06 -7.06 1.74
N THR A 185 -11.94 -8.04 1.82
CA THR A 185 -12.87 -8.39 0.74
C THR A 185 -14.29 -8.44 1.28
N PHE A 186 -15.19 -7.79 0.55
CA PHE A 186 -16.62 -7.81 0.78
C PHE A 186 -17.33 -8.61 -0.32
N MET A 187 -18.24 -9.49 0.09
CA MET A 187 -19.00 -10.42 -0.74
C MET A 187 -18.15 -11.25 -1.71
N LYS A 188 -16.88 -11.54 -1.36
CA LYS A 188 -15.88 -12.26 -2.18
C LYS A 188 -15.52 -11.60 -3.53
N ILE A 189 -16.15 -10.47 -3.86
CA ILE A 189 -16.02 -9.81 -5.17
C ILE A 189 -15.46 -8.40 -5.06
N LEU A 190 -15.50 -7.77 -3.89
CA LEU A 190 -15.13 -6.37 -3.73
C LEU A 190 -13.97 -6.25 -2.75
N ASP A 191 -12.75 -6.12 -3.24
CA ASP A 191 -11.61 -5.84 -2.38
C ASP A 191 -11.57 -4.34 -2.04
N TYR A 192 -11.16 -4.00 -0.83
CA TYR A 192 -10.88 -2.62 -0.44
C TYR A 192 -9.51 -2.53 0.21
N LYS A 193 -8.85 -1.38 0.06
CA LYS A 193 -7.59 -1.09 0.73
C LYS A 193 -7.49 0.39 1.06
N PHE A 194 -7.09 0.67 2.30
CA PHE A 194 -6.62 1.96 2.75
C PHE A 194 -5.24 1.79 3.40
N GLU A 195 -4.24 2.58 3.01
CA GLU A 195 -2.88 2.56 3.56
C GLU A 195 -2.36 3.99 3.74
N TYR A 196 -1.94 4.30 4.97
CA TYR A 196 -1.36 5.58 5.34
C TYR A 196 0.12 5.42 5.72
N ASP A 197 0.96 6.31 5.23
CA ASP A 197 2.39 6.42 5.52
C ASP A 197 2.70 7.64 6.39
N PHE A 198 2.92 7.40 7.68
CA PHE A 198 3.23 8.43 8.68
C PHE A 198 4.58 9.11 8.44
N SER A 199 5.47 8.52 7.62
CA SER A 199 6.75 9.14 7.25
C SER A 199 6.66 10.11 6.07
N ARG A 200 5.55 10.08 5.31
CA ARG A 200 5.33 10.94 4.13
C ARG A 200 4.58 12.24 4.42
N ALA A 201 4.20 12.49 5.67
CA ALA A 201 3.40 13.65 6.08
C ALA A 201 4.19 14.96 5.92
N ASN A 202 4.33 15.45 4.70
CA ASN A 202 4.99 16.69 4.31
C ASN A 202 4.12 17.90 4.67
N GLY A 203 3.85 18.08 5.97
CA GLY A 203 3.00 19.15 6.49
C GLY A 203 1.49 19.00 6.21
N THR A 204 1.06 17.95 5.50
CA THR A 204 -0.36 17.68 5.23
C THR A 204 -0.71 16.22 5.49
N VAL A 205 -1.93 15.97 5.97
CA VAL A 205 -2.46 14.61 6.17
C VAL A 205 -2.59 13.88 4.82
N ALA A 206 -3.01 14.58 3.77
CA ALA A 206 -3.23 13.96 2.46
C ALA A 206 -1.96 13.30 1.89
N ALA A 207 -0.77 13.89 2.10
CA ALA A 207 0.50 13.36 1.59
C ALA A 207 0.88 11.96 2.13
N GLY A 208 0.30 11.56 3.28
CA GLY A 208 0.49 10.22 3.83
C GLY A 208 -0.35 9.14 3.15
N ILE A 209 -1.40 9.48 2.40
CA ILE A 209 -2.27 8.49 1.75
C ILE A 209 -1.54 7.86 0.57
N THR A 210 -1.40 6.53 0.57
CA THR A 210 -0.73 5.80 -0.51
C THR A 210 -1.73 4.98 -1.31
N ASP A 211 -2.40 4.01 -0.69
CA ASP A 211 -3.53 3.31 -1.28
C ASP A 211 -4.84 3.75 -0.62
N ALA A 212 -5.86 4.04 -1.41
CA ALA A 212 -7.23 4.28 -0.97
C ALA A 212 -8.19 3.92 -2.12
N PHE A 213 -8.44 2.63 -2.30
CA PHE A 213 -9.21 2.14 -3.46
C PHE A 213 -10.18 1.01 -3.10
N VAL A 214 -11.16 0.84 -3.99
CA VAL A 214 -12.01 -0.34 -4.07
C VAL A 214 -11.73 -1.05 -5.39
N ARG A 215 -11.73 -2.38 -5.37
CA ARG A 215 -11.50 -3.24 -6.53
C ARG A 215 -12.65 -4.25 -6.69
N LEU A 216 -13.33 -4.19 -7.82
CA LEU A 216 -14.29 -5.21 -8.23
C LEU A 216 -13.59 -6.34 -8.98
N ASN A 217 -13.66 -7.56 -8.43
CA ASN A 217 -13.18 -8.80 -9.03
C ASN A 217 -14.29 -9.40 -9.91
N GLN A 218 -14.33 -9.00 -11.18
CA GLN A 218 -15.28 -9.55 -12.15
C GLN A 218 -15.07 -11.05 -12.40
N SER A 219 -13.82 -11.51 -12.30
CA SER A 219 -13.44 -12.92 -12.31
C SER A 219 -12.11 -13.10 -11.57
N ASN A 220 -11.61 -14.34 -11.51
CA ASN A 220 -10.27 -14.61 -10.98
C ASN A 220 -9.15 -13.91 -11.78
N ALA A 221 -9.39 -13.57 -13.05
CA ALA A 221 -8.41 -12.93 -13.91
C ALA A 221 -8.63 -11.42 -14.04
N LEU A 222 -9.87 -10.98 -14.23
CA LEU A 222 -10.23 -9.60 -14.54
C LEU A 222 -10.74 -8.85 -13.31
N SER A 223 -10.19 -7.66 -13.07
CA SER A 223 -10.63 -6.76 -12.01
C SER A 223 -10.58 -5.29 -12.41
N TYR A 224 -11.42 -4.49 -11.78
CA TYR A 224 -11.51 -3.04 -11.98
C TYR A 224 -11.23 -2.33 -10.65
N LYS A 225 -10.47 -1.25 -10.67
CA LYS A 225 -10.18 -0.39 -9.50
C LYS A 225 -10.80 0.99 -9.67
N LEU A 226 -11.21 1.57 -8.56
CA LEU A 226 -11.60 2.97 -8.43
C LEU A 226 -10.99 3.53 -7.13
N GLY A 227 -10.36 4.70 -7.20
CA GLY A 227 -9.78 5.41 -6.04
C GLY A 227 -8.32 5.79 -6.26
N SER A 228 -7.59 6.00 -5.16
CA SER A 228 -6.14 6.25 -5.19
C SER A 228 -5.37 4.93 -5.17
N PHE A 229 -4.60 4.68 -6.21
CA PHE A 229 -3.76 3.49 -6.30
C PHE A 229 -2.57 3.74 -7.22
N LYS A 230 -1.61 2.84 -7.13
CA LYS A 230 -0.41 2.89 -7.95
C LYS A 230 -0.69 2.71 -9.45
N GLU A 231 -0.08 3.54 -10.28
CA GLU A 231 -0.11 3.37 -11.73
C GLU A 231 0.51 2.03 -12.18
N PRO A 232 -0.06 1.36 -13.21
CA PRO A 232 0.53 0.15 -13.78
C PRO A 232 1.72 0.54 -14.68
N PHE A 233 2.87 0.81 -14.09
CA PHE A 233 4.10 1.18 -14.81
C PHE A 233 5.34 0.65 -14.08
N SER A 234 6.35 0.24 -14.85
CA SER A 234 7.65 -0.24 -14.39
C SER A 234 7.65 -1.53 -13.56
N LEU A 235 8.69 -2.35 -13.70
CA LEU A 235 8.84 -3.61 -12.97
C LEU A 235 9.22 -3.35 -11.51
N GLU A 236 10.24 -2.53 -11.28
CA GLU A 236 10.72 -2.23 -9.92
C GLU A 236 9.73 -1.35 -9.16
N GLU A 237 9.02 -0.47 -9.87
CA GLU A 237 7.94 0.29 -9.24
C GLU A 237 6.75 -0.64 -8.94
N ALA A 238 6.28 -1.49 -9.86
CA ALA A 238 5.20 -2.45 -9.57
C ALA A 238 5.49 -3.41 -8.40
N ALA A 239 6.78 -3.68 -8.10
CA ALA A 239 7.18 -4.40 -6.91
C ALA A 239 6.85 -3.60 -5.63
N SER A 240 6.29 -4.29 -4.63
CA SER A 240 6.14 -3.67 -3.31
C SER A 240 7.51 -3.31 -2.76
N ASN A 241 7.65 -2.11 -2.19
CA ASN A 241 8.90 -1.71 -1.58
C ASN A 241 9.32 -2.59 -0.36
N ARG A 242 8.44 -3.51 0.10
CA ARG A 242 8.78 -4.58 1.05
C ARG A 242 9.81 -5.56 0.49
N TYR A 243 9.84 -5.73 -0.84
CA TYR A 243 10.47 -6.87 -1.52
C TYR A 243 11.56 -6.46 -2.52
N LEU A 244 11.95 -5.18 -2.55
CA LEU A 244 13.08 -4.70 -3.35
C LEU A 244 14.36 -5.40 -2.93
N THR A 245 15.29 -5.61 -3.87
CA THR A 245 16.61 -6.18 -3.58
C THR A 245 17.47 -5.17 -2.83
N PHE A 246 17.55 -3.93 -3.32
CA PHE A 246 18.26 -2.83 -2.67
C PHE A 246 17.32 -2.04 -1.75
N ILE A 247 17.89 -1.20 -0.88
CA ILE A 247 17.13 -0.36 0.08
C ILE A 247 16.31 0.68 -0.68
N GLU A 248 16.91 1.32 -1.68
CA GLU A 248 16.26 2.22 -2.62
C GLU A 248 16.09 1.58 -3.98
N ARG A 249 15.06 2.04 -4.71
CA ARG A 249 14.94 1.78 -6.15
C ARG A 249 16.07 2.45 -6.92
N HIS A 250 16.20 2.08 -8.18
CA HIS A 250 17.19 2.64 -9.08
C HIS A 250 16.87 4.09 -9.43
N MET A 251 17.90 4.88 -9.72
CA MET A 251 17.80 6.34 -9.89
C MET A 251 16.78 6.72 -10.97
N SER A 252 16.79 5.99 -12.09
CA SER A 252 15.88 6.20 -13.21
C SER A 252 14.41 5.92 -12.85
N VAL A 253 14.13 4.87 -12.06
CA VAL A 253 12.78 4.53 -11.60
C VAL A 253 12.27 5.57 -10.60
N ASN A 254 13.10 5.98 -9.63
CA ASN A 254 12.75 7.05 -8.70
C ASN A 254 12.46 8.35 -9.46
N THR A 255 13.30 8.71 -10.43
CA THR A 255 13.20 10.00 -11.14
C THR A 255 12.00 10.05 -12.08
N PHE A 256 11.76 9.01 -12.89
CA PHE A 256 10.74 9.04 -13.94
C PHE A 256 9.39 8.43 -13.55
N VAL A 257 9.33 7.72 -12.41
CA VAL A 257 8.11 6.99 -11.99
C VAL A 257 7.66 7.37 -10.58
N ASP A 258 8.52 7.25 -9.56
CA ASP A 258 8.12 7.59 -8.18
C ASP A 258 7.94 9.10 -8.05
N ASN A 259 8.96 9.92 -8.37
CA ASN A 259 8.99 11.37 -8.15
C ASN A 259 7.79 12.15 -8.75
N PRO A 260 7.29 11.86 -9.96
CA PRO A 260 6.03 12.41 -10.50
C PRO A 260 4.75 11.94 -9.77
N ASN A 261 4.92 11.19 -8.69
CA ASN A 261 3.93 10.52 -7.86
C ASN A 261 3.20 9.36 -8.52
N THR A 262 3.69 8.14 -8.28
CA THR A 262 3.09 6.89 -8.77
C THR A 262 1.68 6.58 -8.21
N TYR A 263 1.27 7.16 -7.07
CA TYR A 263 -0.05 6.88 -6.45
C TYR A 263 -1.06 7.95 -6.83
N LYS A 264 -1.96 7.64 -7.77
CA LYS A 264 -2.87 8.61 -8.38
C LYS A 264 -4.33 8.21 -8.21
N THR A 265 -5.23 9.18 -8.31
CA THR A 265 -6.67 8.95 -8.21
C THR A 265 -7.23 8.63 -9.58
N GLY A 266 -7.97 7.54 -9.73
CA GLY A 266 -8.58 7.24 -11.03
C GLY A 266 -9.34 5.93 -11.08
N ILE A 267 -9.47 5.43 -12.31
CA ILE A 267 -10.01 4.12 -12.62
C ILE A 267 -8.95 3.25 -13.29
N GLY A 268 -9.00 1.95 -13.06
CA GLY A 268 -8.08 1.03 -13.70
C GLY A 268 -8.70 -0.33 -13.95
N ALA A 269 -8.16 -1.03 -14.95
CA ALA A 269 -8.49 -2.42 -15.24
C ALA A 269 -7.21 -3.24 -15.16
N ASN A 270 -7.31 -4.43 -14.58
CA ASN A 270 -6.20 -5.37 -14.46
C ASN A 270 -6.69 -6.76 -14.86
N TYR A 271 -6.01 -7.36 -15.83
CA TYR A 271 -6.21 -8.75 -16.24
C TYR A 271 -4.93 -9.53 -15.94
N ALA A 272 -5.04 -10.58 -15.14
CA ALA A 272 -3.90 -11.37 -14.70
C ALA A 272 -4.21 -12.86 -14.73
N ILE A 273 -3.39 -13.61 -15.47
CA ILE A 273 -3.36 -15.07 -15.51
C ILE A 273 -1.93 -15.52 -15.19
N PRO A 274 -1.68 -16.80 -14.81
CA PRO A 274 -0.38 -17.22 -14.30
C PRO A 274 0.85 -16.77 -15.12
N ARG A 275 0.72 -16.66 -16.44
CA ARG A 275 1.81 -16.22 -17.33
C ARG A 275 1.80 -14.74 -17.72
N TRP A 276 0.67 -14.05 -17.66
CA TRP A 276 0.52 -12.72 -18.24
C TRP A 276 -0.29 -11.80 -17.34
N GLN A 277 0.13 -10.55 -17.28
CA GLN A 277 -0.53 -9.48 -16.56
C GLN A 277 -0.59 -8.25 -17.45
N THR A 278 -1.76 -7.66 -17.57
CA THR A 278 -1.94 -6.35 -18.20
C THR A 278 -2.71 -5.44 -17.25
N GLY A 279 -2.30 -4.18 -17.20
CA GLY A 279 -2.90 -3.15 -16.39
C GLY A 279 -3.06 -1.89 -17.23
N TRP A 280 -4.22 -1.25 -17.10
CA TRP A 280 -4.54 0.02 -17.73
C TRP A 280 -5.12 0.92 -16.67
N ALA A 281 -4.83 2.20 -16.72
CA ALA A 281 -5.46 3.18 -15.86
C ALA A 281 -5.67 4.51 -16.58
N PHE A 282 -6.77 5.17 -16.20
CA PHE A 282 -7.02 6.57 -16.50
C PHE A 282 -7.09 7.30 -15.16
N MET A 283 -6.20 8.26 -14.96
CA MET A 283 -5.90 8.83 -13.66
C MET A 283 -5.85 10.35 -13.73
N THR A 284 -6.15 10.98 -12.61
CA THR A 284 -5.96 12.40 -12.33
C THR A 284 -5.08 12.51 -11.11
N GLU A 285 -4.99 13.72 -10.54
CA GLU A 285 -4.06 14.04 -9.47
C GLU A 285 -3.95 13.01 -8.34
N PRO A 286 -2.75 12.88 -7.76
CA PRO A 286 -2.57 12.10 -6.56
C PRO A 286 -3.19 12.78 -5.33
N VAL A 287 -3.48 11.97 -4.31
CA VAL A 287 -3.93 12.48 -3.02
C VAL A 287 -2.73 13.07 -2.27
N GLY A 288 -2.59 14.41 -2.32
CA GLY A 288 -1.50 15.14 -1.68
C GLY A 288 -0.19 15.14 -2.48
N ALA A 289 0.71 16.06 -2.12
CA ALA A 289 2.04 16.17 -2.69
C ALA A 289 3.09 15.62 -1.73
N TRP A 290 4.01 14.80 -2.21
CA TRP A 290 5.12 14.27 -1.40
C TRP A 290 6.51 14.61 -1.94
N SER A 291 6.59 15.22 -3.13
CA SER A 291 7.83 15.56 -3.84
C SER A 291 7.62 16.85 -4.64
N SER A 292 8.66 17.67 -4.80
CA SER A 292 8.62 18.90 -5.63
C SER A 292 8.65 18.64 -7.15
N ALA A 293 8.80 17.38 -7.56
CA ALA A 293 8.58 16.89 -8.93
C ALA A 293 7.13 16.44 -9.16
N SER A 294 6.34 16.32 -8.08
CA SER A 294 4.94 15.91 -8.17
C SER A 294 4.15 16.99 -8.88
N THR A 295 3.41 16.61 -9.90
CA THR A 295 2.46 17.47 -10.65
C THR A 295 1.18 17.74 -9.85
N SER A 296 1.26 17.73 -8.52
CA SER A 296 0.09 17.74 -7.61
C SER A 296 -0.03 19.06 -6.84
N VAL A 297 -1.27 19.45 -6.61
CA VAL A 297 -1.79 20.71 -6.03
C VAL A 297 -1.28 21.13 -4.63
N ASN A 298 -0.21 20.55 -4.09
CA ASN A 298 0.25 20.91 -2.74
C ASN A 298 1.77 20.97 -2.57
N SER A 299 2.49 21.55 -3.53
CA SER A 299 3.87 21.97 -3.28
C SER A 299 3.85 23.20 -2.37
N GLY A 300 3.84 22.94 -1.06
CA GLY A 300 3.80 23.95 -0.01
C GLY A 300 4.89 25.01 -0.18
N SER A 301 4.46 26.22 -0.57
CA SER A 301 5.26 27.44 -0.49
C SER A 301 4.54 28.59 0.21
N SER A 302 3.24 28.50 0.50
CA SER A 302 2.58 29.50 1.34
C SER A 302 2.16 28.87 2.65
N GLY A 303 2.86 29.25 3.73
CA GLY A 303 2.53 28.92 5.11
C GLY A 303 1.24 29.61 5.57
N ASN A 304 0.13 29.44 4.84
CA ASN A 304 -1.16 29.96 5.26
C ASN A 304 -2.22 28.86 5.13
N GLY A 305 -2.27 28.03 6.18
CA GLY A 305 -3.39 27.13 6.41
C GLY A 305 -4.60 27.92 6.88
N ASN A 306 -5.43 28.41 5.95
CA ASN A 306 -6.88 28.46 6.12
C ASN A 306 -7.58 29.04 4.89
N GLY A 307 -8.62 28.33 4.45
CA GLY A 307 -9.80 28.95 3.81
C GLY A 307 -9.75 29.12 2.31
N ASN A 308 -10.59 28.33 1.61
CA ASN A 308 -11.30 28.67 0.38
C ASN A 308 -10.57 29.60 -0.61
N GLN A 309 -9.35 29.21 -0.99
CA GLN A 309 -8.64 29.74 -2.14
C GLN A 309 -8.62 28.59 -3.15
N ASN A 310 -8.91 28.91 -4.41
CA ASN A 310 -8.95 27.99 -5.54
C ASN A 310 -7.81 26.96 -5.39
N ARG A 311 -8.14 25.67 -5.40
CA ARG A 311 -7.25 24.58 -4.95
C ARG A 311 -5.82 24.71 -5.45
N ASN A 312 -5.62 25.28 -6.64
CA ASN A 312 -4.32 25.55 -7.22
C ASN A 312 -3.66 26.85 -6.70
N ASN A 313 -2.97 26.80 -5.55
CA ASN A 313 -2.12 27.86 -4.96
C ASN A 313 -0.91 28.20 -5.87
N GLY A 314 -1.22 28.66 -7.09
CA GLY A 314 -0.63 28.28 -8.38
C GLY A 314 0.69 27.51 -8.43
N SER A 315 0.57 26.21 -8.17
CA SER A 315 1.47 25.20 -8.74
C SER A 315 1.01 24.81 -10.15
N GLY A 316 1.86 24.14 -10.93
CA GLY A 316 1.36 23.39 -12.08
C GLY A 316 0.50 22.22 -11.59
N ASP A 317 -0.38 21.69 -12.44
CA ASP A 317 -1.31 20.61 -12.08
C ASP A 317 -1.34 19.52 -13.15
N MET A 318 -1.52 18.26 -12.75
CA MET A 318 -1.74 17.15 -13.66
C MET A 318 -3.17 17.19 -14.19
N GLY A 319 -3.34 17.37 -15.49
CA GLY A 319 -4.67 17.34 -16.10
C GLY A 319 -5.28 15.94 -16.03
N TRP A 320 -4.71 15.02 -16.79
CA TRP A 320 -5.07 13.60 -16.76
C TRP A 320 -3.87 12.76 -17.23
N GLU A 321 -3.95 11.46 -16.94
CA GLU A 321 -3.00 10.47 -17.39
C GLU A 321 -3.73 9.25 -17.94
N GLY A 322 -3.29 8.78 -19.10
CA GLY A 322 -3.60 7.45 -19.62
C GLY A 322 -2.34 6.61 -19.61
N ILE A 323 -2.35 5.46 -18.91
CA ILE A 323 -1.16 4.65 -18.70
C ILE A 323 -1.46 3.16 -18.72
N ALA A 324 -0.52 2.38 -19.23
CA ALA A 324 -0.66 0.95 -19.37
C ALA A 324 0.66 0.21 -19.20
N ARG A 325 0.55 -1.05 -18.78
CA ARG A 325 1.64 -2.01 -18.74
C ARG A 325 1.15 -3.39 -19.14
N ILE A 326 1.96 -4.07 -19.93
CA ILE A 326 1.83 -5.50 -20.21
C ILE A 326 3.13 -6.18 -19.79
N SER A 327 3.00 -7.25 -19.01
CA SER A 327 4.13 -8.01 -18.51
C SER A 327 3.79 -9.48 -18.40
N GLY A 328 4.78 -10.34 -18.44
CA GLY A 328 4.55 -11.77 -18.35
C GLY A 328 5.81 -12.59 -18.41
N ARG A 329 5.64 -13.91 -18.23
CA ARG A 329 6.70 -14.90 -18.18
C ARG A 329 6.57 -15.85 -19.37
N PRO A 330 6.93 -15.43 -20.60
CA PRO A 330 6.77 -16.25 -21.81
C PRO A 330 7.53 -17.57 -21.72
N PHE A 331 8.71 -17.54 -21.11
CA PHE A 331 9.47 -18.74 -20.77
C PHE A 331 9.32 -18.99 -19.27
N MET A 332 8.60 -20.05 -18.90
CA MET A 332 8.35 -20.40 -17.52
C MET A 332 8.25 -21.91 -17.41
N ILE A 333 9.19 -22.52 -16.69
CA ILE A 333 9.18 -23.94 -16.33
C ILE A 333 8.35 -24.12 -15.05
N ASP A 334 8.60 -23.26 -14.06
CA ASP A 334 7.89 -23.18 -12.78
C ASP A 334 8.03 -21.76 -12.20
N ASP A 335 7.53 -21.52 -10.99
CA ASP A 335 7.57 -20.21 -10.33
C ASP A 335 8.97 -19.74 -9.90
N THR A 336 9.98 -20.61 -9.97
CA THR A 336 11.38 -20.30 -9.65
C THR A 336 12.28 -20.25 -10.88
N ARG A 337 11.80 -20.70 -12.04
CA ARG A 337 12.56 -20.74 -13.30
C ARG A 337 11.76 -20.12 -14.43
N PHE A 338 12.01 -18.84 -14.67
CA PHE A 338 11.30 -18.05 -15.67
C PHE A 338 12.15 -16.91 -16.25
N VAL A 339 11.72 -16.44 -17.42
CA VAL A 339 12.10 -15.15 -17.99
C VAL A 339 10.84 -14.30 -18.05
N HIS A 340 10.86 -13.20 -17.31
CA HIS A 340 9.87 -12.14 -17.34
C HIS A 340 10.27 -11.10 -18.38
N VAL A 341 9.30 -10.63 -19.15
CA VAL A 341 9.42 -9.47 -20.03
C VAL A 341 8.21 -8.58 -19.85
N GLY A 342 8.38 -7.30 -20.10
CA GLY A 342 7.27 -6.37 -20.11
C GLY A 342 7.60 -5.05 -20.75
N MET A 343 6.55 -4.27 -20.97
CA MET A 343 6.64 -2.91 -21.46
C MET A 343 5.54 -2.07 -20.80
N SER A 344 5.85 -0.80 -20.59
CA SER A 344 4.91 0.19 -20.07
C SER A 344 4.92 1.43 -20.95
N GLY A 345 3.77 2.11 -21.02
CA GLY A 345 3.59 3.32 -21.82
C GLY A 345 2.50 4.20 -21.21
N GLY A 346 2.69 5.51 -21.20
CA GLY A 346 1.66 6.43 -20.74
C GLY A 346 1.90 7.86 -21.18
N HIS A 347 0.82 8.64 -21.17
CA HIS A 347 0.77 10.07 -21.49
C HIS A 347 0.20 10.83 -20.30
N THR A 348 0.84 11.93 -19.92
CA THR A 348 0.39 12.78 -18.82
C THR A 348 0.34 14.24 -19.25
N ASP A 349 -0.83 14.85 -19.13
CA ASP A 349 -1.02 16.28 -19.38
C ASP A 349 -0.58 17.13 -18.16
N VAL A 350 0.04 18.27 -18.45
CA VAL A 350 0.62 19.19 -17.48
C VAL A 350 0.04 20.59 -17.67
N THR A 351 -0.57 21.11 -16.62
CA THR A 351 -1.06 22.48 -16.53
C THR A 351 0.03 23.36 -15.93
N ASN A 352 0.20 24.55 -16.49
CA ASN A 352 1.16 25.53 -15.99
C ASN A 352 0.45 26.74 -15.40
N SER A 353 1.06 27.35 -14.39
CA SER A 353 0.55 28.53 -13.70
C SER A 353 1.36 29.76 -14.03
N TYR A 354 0.67 30.82 -14.42
CA TYR A 354 1.22 32.15 -14.68
C TYR A 354 0.45 33.17 -13.83
N LYS A 355 1.14 34.19 -13.35
CA LYS A 355 0.53 35.32 -12.63
C LYS A 355 -0.27 36.20 -13.60
N SER A 356 -1.10 37.08 -13.05
CA SER A 356 -1.90 38.02 -13.84
C SER A 356 -1.08 38.98 -14.71
N ASP A 357 0.18 39.23 -14.34
CA ASP A 357 1.13 40.04 -15.12
C ASP A 357 1.82 39.25 -16.25
N GLY A 358 1.47 37.98 -16.44
CA GLY A 358 2.05 37.08 -17.43
C GLY A 358 3.38 36.45 -17.02
N SER A 359 3.96 36.81 -15.86
CA SER A 359 5.17 36.13 -15.36
C SER A 359 4.84 34.72 -14.87
N PHE A 360 5.73 33.77 -15.10
CA PHE A 360 5.54 32.39 -14.68
C PHE A 360 5.50 32.26 -13.15
N GLN A 361 4.50 31.57 -12.62
CA GLN A 361 4.38 31.32 -11.19
C GLN A 361 5.43 30.28 -10.79
N GLY A 362 6.27 30.55 -9.79
CA GLY A 362 7.42 29.70 -9.47
C GLY A 362 8.74 30.14 -10.10
N ALA A 363 8.77 31.23 -10.87
CA ALA A 363 10.01 31.98 -11.11
C ALA A 363 10.60 32.40 -9.75
N GLY A 364 11.74 31.81 -9.36
CA GLY A 364 12.34 32.01 -8.04
C GLY A 364 12.35 30.79 -7.11
N GLY A 365 11.54 29.75 -7.37
CA GLY A 365 11.42 28.54 -6.54
C GLY A 365 12.28 27.32 -6.93
N THR A 366 12.75 26.58 -5.92
CA THR A 366 13.49 25.32 -6.11
C THR A 366 12.53 24.14 -6.33
N GLY A 367 12.18 23.83 -7.59
CA GLY A 367 11.29 22.73 -7.94
C GLY A 367 10.32 23.11 -9.06
N GLY A 368 9.41 22.21 -9.44
CA GLY A 368 8.40 22.44 -10.48
C GLY A 368 7.35 23.51 -10.16
N GLY A 369 7.65 24.55 -9.36
CA GLY A 369 6.69 25.61 -9.01
C GLY A 369 6.02 26.18 -10.25
N GLY A 370 4.68 26.14 -10.29
CA GLY A 370 3.86 26.51 -11.45
C GLY A 370 3.98 25.63 -12.69
N GLY A 371 4.84 24.61 -12.72
CA GLY A 371 5.09 23.71 -13.86
C GLY A 371 5.54 22.33 -13.37
N MET A 372 6.62 21.78 -13.92
CA MET A 372 7.23 20.55 -13.39
C MET A 372 8.73 20.45 -13.68
N ALA A 373 9.42 19.58 -12.94
CA ALA A 373 10.85 19.30 -13.08
C ALA A 373 11.11 17.83 -12.76
N PHE A 374 12.18 17.26 -13.32
CA PHE A 374 12.72 15.96 -12.93
C PHE A 374 14.02 16.15 -12.15
N PHE A 375 14.20 15.36 -11.11
CA PHE A 375 15.44 15.33 -10.34
C PHE A 375 15.78 13.93 -9.86
N ALA A 376 17.06 13.70 -9.68
CA ALA A 376 17.60 12.43 -9.22
C ALA A 376 18.47 12.64 -7.98
N PHE A 377 18.35 11.70 -7.05
CA PHE A 377 19.23 11.52 -5.90
C PHE A 377 19.76 10.08 -5.94
N PRO A 378 20.96 9.81 -5.40
CA PRO A 378 21.67 8.57 -5.67
C PRO A 378 21.23 7.40 -4.78
N GLY A 379 19.92 7.22 -4.57
CA GLY A 379 19.42 6.04 -3.86
C GLY A 379 19.72 6.05 -2.36
N THR A 380 19.45 7.17 -1.69
CA THR A 380 19.25 7.23 -0.24
C THR A 380 18.03 8.07 0.15
N ASN A 381 17.41 7.74 1.29
CA ASN A 381 16.32 8.49 1.87
C ASN A 381 16.70 9.29 3.12
N VAL A 382 17.90 9.09 3.68
CA VAL A 382 18.35 9.83 4.86
C VAL A 382 18.73 11.24 4.44
N ASP A 383 19.52 11.37 3.38
CA ASP A 383 19.72 12.62 2.65
C ASP A 383 19.12 12.49 1.25
N ARG A 384 18.24 13.42 0.86
CA ARG A 384 17.61 13.47 -0.47
C ARG A 384 18.06 14.67 -1.28
N THR A 385 19.31 15.08 -1.10
CA THR A 385 19.90 16.13 -1.93
C THR A 385 19.83 15.72 -3.41
N ASN A 386 19.19 16.57 -4.21
CA ASN A 386 19.07 16.38 -5.64
C ASN A 386 20.44 16.57 -6.29
N MET A 387 21.02 15.48 -6.78
CA MET A 387 22.30 15.48 -7.48
C MET A 387 22.12 15.95 -8.94
N LEU A 388 21.02 15.56 -9.57
CA LEU A 388 20.63 15.96 -10.92
C LEU A 388 19.28 16.66 -10.86
N ASN A 389 19.07 17.65 -11.73
CA ASN A 389 17.83 18.44 -11.75
C ASN A 389 17.68 19.13 -13.11
N THR A 390 16.57 18.91 -13.80
CA THR A 390 16.28 19.55 -15.09
C THR A 390 16.02 21.05 -15.00
N GLY A 391 15.76 21.56 -13.79
CA GLY A 391 15.09 22.85 -13.63
C GLY A 391 13.62 22.73 -13.99
N ASN A 392 12.87 23.82 -13.84
CA ASN A 392 11.49 23.87 -14.30
C ASN A 392 11.46 23.77 -15.82
N LEU A 393 10.66 22.84 -16.33
CA LEU A 393 10.44 22.64 -17.76
C LEU A 393 9.49 23.68 -18.35
N THR A 394 9.01 24.63 -17.53
CA THR A 394 8.36 25.86 -17.99
C THR A 394 9.08 27.07 -17.42
N TYR A 395 9.39 28.04 -18.29
CA TYR A 395 10.01 29.30 -17.91
C TYR A 395 9.77 30.39 -18.96
N GLY A 396 10.05 31.64 -18.58
CA GLY A 396 9.74 32.82 -19.38
C GLY A 396 8.29 33.29 -19.19
N SER A 397 8.03 34.55 -19.51
CA SER A 397 6.67 35.12 -19.40
C SER A 397 5.78 34.66 -20.55
N ALA A 398 4.49 34.47 -20.26
CA ALA A 398 3.50 34.03 -21.23
C ALA A 398 3.44 34.96 -22.46
N GLY A 399 3.45 34.38 -23.66
CA GLY A 399 3.35 35.11 -24.93
C GLY A 399 4.64 35.80 -25.38
N THR A 400 5.76 35.62 -24.66
CA THR A 400 7.05 36.18 -25.05
C THR A 400 7.85 35.22 -25.93
N ALA A 401 8.79 35.74 -26.73
CA ALA A 401 9.61 34.91 -27.62
C ALA A 401 10.51 33.89 -26.89
N ASN A 402 10.83 34.14 -25.62
CA ASN A 402 11.66 33.27 -24.79
C ASN A 402 10.84 32.31 -23.92
N GLN A 403 9.53 32.23 -24.14
CA GLN A 403 8.67 31.30 -23.40
C GLN A 403 8.99 29.85 -23.80
N VAL A 404 9.31 29.03 -22.82
CA VAL A 404 9.33 27.57 -22.93
C VAL A 404 8.29 27.02 -21.97
N ARG A 405 7.47 26.08 -22.42
CA ARG A 405 6.36 25.55 -21.63
C ARG A 405 6.15 24.08 -21.92
N ILE A 406 6.22 23.25 -20.89
CA ILE A 406 5.82 21.84 -21.00
C ILE A 406 4.29 21.74 -20.97
N ASP A 407 3.70 21.05 -21.94
CA ASP A 407 2.26 20.79 -22.00
C ASP A 407 1.93 19.35 -21.60
N SER A 408 2.84 18.40 -21.86
CA SER A 408 2.68 17.00 -21.46
C SER A 408 4.02 16.27 -21.45
N TYR A 409 4.03 15.05 -20.92
CA TYR A 409 5.15 14.13 -21.05
C TYR A 409 4.66 12.70 -21.32
N ASP A 410 5.42 11.96 -22.13
CA ASP A 410 5.15 10.56 -22.45
C ASP A 410 6.22 9.67 -21.84
N ARG A 411 5.82 8.63 -21.10
CA ARG A 411 6.74 7.69 -20.45
C ARG A 411 6.68 6.34 -21.13
N TYR A 412 7.83 5.75 -21.37
CA TYR A 412 8.00 4.41 -21.91
C TYR A 412 9.00 3.63 -21.07
N ALA A 413 8.71 2.36 -20.82
CA ALA A 413 9.64 1.45 -20.17
C ALA A 413 9.65 0.08 -20.85
N ALA A 414 10.83 -0.53 -20.90
CA ALA A 414 11.02 -1.93 -21.29
C ALA A 414 11.74 -2.65 -20.16
N GLU A 415 11.21 -3.79 -19.74
CA GLU A 415 11.65 -4.52 -18.53
C GLU A 415 11.96 -5.98 -18.85
N ILE A 416 13.00 -6.51 -18.21
CA ILE A 416 13.37 -7.92 -18.25
C ILE A 416 13.74 -8.41 -16.86
N TRP A 417 13.33 -9.63 -16.53
CA TRP A 417 13.76 -10.29 -15.30
C TRP A 417 13.88 -11.80 -15.49
N LEU A 418 15.11 -12.30 -15.48
CA LEU A 418 15.42 -13.72 -15.47
C LEU A 418 15.54 -14.18 -14.02
N ASN A 419 14.85 -15.27 -13.69
CA ASN A 419 14.97 -15.92 -12.40
C ASN A 419 15.20 -17.43 -12.62
N HIS A 420 16.25 -17.98 -12.03
CA HIS A 420 16.62 -19.39 -12.13
C HIS A 420 17.06 -19.92 -10.76
N GLY A 421 16.09 -20.36 -9.96
CA GLY A 421 16.31 -20.78 -8.59
C GLY A 421 16.93 -19.63 -7.79
N PRO A 422 18.12 -19.79 -7.20
CA PRO A 422 18.78 -18.75 -6.43
C PRO A 422 19.34 -17.58 -7.23
N TRP A 423 19.53 -17.72 -8.54
CA TRP A 423 20.04 -16.66 -9.40
C TRP A 423 18.90 -15.80 -9.97
N SER A 424 19.08 -14.48 -9.92
CA SER A 424 18.15 -13.52 -10.50
C SER A 424 18.91 -12.40 -11.22
N VAL A 425 18.46 -12.01 -12.40
CA VAL A 425 18.97 -10.86 -13.15
C VAL A 425 17.79 -10.01 -13.58
N GLN A 426 17.79 -8.73 -13.24
CA GLN A 426 16.71 -7.80 -13.58
C GLN A 426 17.29 -6.55 -14.22
N GLY A 427 16.58 -5.99 -15.19
CA GLY A 427 16.94 -4.70 -15.76
C GLY A 427 15.74 -4.02 -16.41
N GLU A 428 15.85 -2.72 -16.54
CA GLU A 428 14.81 -1.87 -17.10
C GLU A 428 15.43 -0.66 -17.80
N TYR A 429 14.86 -0.28 -18.93
CA TYR A 429 15.18 0.95 -19.65
C TYR A 429 13.93 1.83 -19.66
N LEU A 430 14.10 3.11 -19.32
CA LEU A 430 13.05 4.11 -19.23
C LEU A 430 13.38 5.31 -20.13
N ARG A 431 12.36 5.85 -20.77
CA ARG A 431 12.43 7.09 -21.54
C ARG A 431 11.21 7.97 -21.25
N THR A 432 11.45 9.25 -21.04
CA THR A 432 10.41 10.26 -20.85
C THR A 432 10.55 11.32 -21.93
N ASN A 433 9.61 11.41 -22.87
CA ASN A 433 9.55 12.49 -23.86
C ASN A 433 8.87 13.71 -23.26
N ILE A 434 9.40 14.89 -23.55
CA ILE A 434 8.89 16.18 -23.05
C ILE A 434 8.27 16.93 -24.22
N ASN A 435 7.00 17.31 -24.08
CA ASN A 435 6.21 17.90 -25.16
C ASN A 435 5.72 19.29 -24.74
N GLY A 436 5.74 20.25 -25.65
CA GLY A 436 5.17 21.58 -25.44
C GLY A 436 5.84 22.68 -26.25
N LEU A 437 5.55 23.94 -25.90
CA LEU A 437 6.13 25.10 -26.55
C LEU A 437 7.64 25.18 -26.27
N GLY A 438 8.44 25.31 -27.33
CA GLY A 438 9.90 25.36 -27.22
C GLY A 438 10.58 23.99 -27.16
N TYR A 439 9.81 22.90 -27.14
CA TYR A 439 10.33 21.52 -27.21
C TYR A 439 10.16 20.96 -28.63
N GLY A 440 11.26 20.44 -29.19
CA GLY A 440 11.39 19.88 -30.53
C GLY A 440 11.74 18.39 -30.55
N GLY A 441 11.39 17.63 -29.51
CA GLY A 441 11.67 16.19 -29.38
C GLY A 441 12.59 15.82 -28.21
N GLU A 442 12.74 16.73 -27.25
CA GLU A 442 13.53 16.51 -26.04
C GLU A 442 13.01 15.32 -25.24
N HIS A 443 13.95 14.58 -24.66
CA HIS A 443 13.63 13.40 -23.86
C HIS A 443 14.71 13.13 -22.82
N LEU A 444 14.31 12.47 -21.75
CA LEU A 444 15.16 12.01 -20.66
C LEU A 444 15.24 10.49 -20.72
N THR A 445 16.39 9.91 -20.38
CA THR A 445 16.59 8.45 -20.42
C THR A 445 17.25 7.95 -19.17
N GLY A 446 17.02 6.68 -18.84
CA GLY A 446 17.72 6.02 -17.77
C GLY A 446 17.52 4.52 -17.83
N ALA A 447 18.48 3.80 -17.27
CA ALA A 447 18.45 2.35 -17.25
C ALA A 447 19.01 1.85 -15.94
N TYR A 448 18.64 0.63 -15.57
CA TYR A 448 19.36 -0.09 -14.54
C TYR A 448 19.44 -1.57 -14.86
N GLY A 449 20.40 -2.22 -14.21
CA GLY A 449 20.51 -3.67 -14.21
C GLY A 449 21.14 -4.16 -12.93
N PHE A 450 20.68 -5.29 -12.41
CA PHE A 450 21.32 -5.95 -11.28
C PHE A 450 21.24 -7.47 -11.38
N VAL A 451 22.20 -8.11 -10.73
CA VAL A 451 22.22 -9.54 -10.45
C VAL A 451 22.10 -9.76 -8.95
N SER A 452 21.36 -10.78 -8.54
CA SER A 452 21.33 -11.24 -7.17
C SER A 452 21.39 -12.75 -7.05
N TYR A 453 21.89 -13.22 -5.92
CA TYR A 453 22.06 -14.64 -5.61
C TYR A 453 21.69 -14.93 -4.16
N PHE A 454 20.78 -15.89 -3.94
CA PHE A 454 20.50 -16.42 -2.61
C PHE A 454 21.55 -17.46 -2.21
N LEU A 455 22.42 -17.11 -1.26
CA LEU A 455 23.46 -18.00 -0.69
C LEU A 455 22.85 -19.25 -0.04
N THR A 456 21.63 -19.14 0.45
CA THR A 456 20.86 -20.18 1.15
C THR A 456 19.93 -20.98 0.22
N GLY A 457 19.95 -20.69 -1.09
CA GLY A 457 19.30 -21.48 -2.13
C GLY A 457 17.81 -21.18 -2.38
N GLU A 458 17.22 -20.21 -1.69
CA GLU A 458 15.88 -19.66 -2.00
C GLU A 458 15.80 -19.12 -3.43
N SER A 459 14.58 -18.83 -3.89
CA SER A 459 14.32 -18.14 -5.16
C SER A 459 13.48 -16.91 -4.88
N LYS A 460 13.62 -15.87 -5.71
CA LYS A 460 12.68 -14.74 -5.68
C LYS A 460 11.26 -15.26 -5.95
N ALA A 461 10.28 -14.66 -5.27
CA ALA A 461 8.86 -14.95 -5.46
C ALA A 461 8.24 -13.96 -6.45
N TYR A 462 7.21 -14.41 -7.18
CA TYR A 462 6.52 -13.61 -8.20
C TYR A 462 5.06 -13.36 -7.80
N HIS A 463 4.57 -12.12 -7.98
CA HIS A 463 3.17 -11.75 -7.76
C HIS A 463 2.49 -11.53 -9.10
N VAL A 464 1.74 -12.53 -9.57
CA VAL A 464 1.11 -12.55 -10.90
C VAL A 464 0.29 -11.30 -11.18
N ARG A 465 -0.54 -10.85 -10.23
CA ARG A 465 -1.44 -9.70 -10.41
C ARG A 465 -0.71 -8.36 -10.59
N ASN A 466 0.51 -8.26 -10.07
CA ASN A 466 1.35 -7.07 -10.20
C ASN A 466 2.42 -7.25 -11.27
N GLY A 467 2.65 -8.47 -11.75
CA GLY A 467 3.75 -8.80 -12.64
C GLY A 467 5.12 -8.41 -12.07
N ALA A 468 5.37 -8.65 -10.77
CA ALA A 468 6.54 -8.13 -10.06
C ALA A 468 6.95 -9.01 -8.87
N ALA A 469 8.06 -8.65 -8.21
CA ALA A 469 8.58 -9.38 -7.06
C ALA A 469 7.61 -9.42 -5.87
N ASN A 470 7.61 -10.55 -5.15
CA ASN A 470 6.74 -10.83 -4.01
C ASN A 470 7.53 -11.21 -2.75
N ARG A 471 6.81 -11.42 -1.65
CA ARG A 471 7.36 -11.85 -0.37
C ARG A 471 8.19 -13.10 -0.48
N LEU A 472 9.41 -13.03 0.03
CA LEU A 472 10.26 -14.18 0.26
C LEU A 472 9.84 -14.87 1.57
N ARG A 473 9.72 -16.20 1.54
CA ARG A 473 9.61 -17.03 2.74
C ARG A 473 10.89 -17.87 2.85
N PRO A 474 11.75 -17.63 3.86
CA PRO A 474 12.95 -18.44 4.06
C PRO A 474 12.59 -19.92 4.20
N ARG A 475 13.37 -20.81 3.57
CA ARG A 475 13.11 -22.27 3.65
C ARG A 475 13.32 -22.80 5.07
N GLN A 476 14.30 -22.22 5.76
CA GLN A 476 14.66 -22.54 7.13
C GLN A 476 14.69 -21.22 7.91
N PRO A 477 13.56 -20.78 8.49
CA PRO A 477 13.50 -19.55 9.27
C PRO A 477 14.53 -19.53 10.40
N PHE A 478 14.99 -18.33 10.75
CA PHE A 478 15.92 -18.12 11.84
C PHE A 478 15.31 -18.57 13.17
N GLY A 479 16.15 -19.12 14.05
CA GLY A 479 15.77 -19.38 15.43
C GLY A 479 16.99 -19.66 16.30
N TRP A 480 16.83 -19.47 17.61
CA TRP A 480 17.92 -19.57 18.58
C TRP A 480 18.23 -21.01 19.02
N THR A 481 17.50 -22.00 18.49
CA THR A 481 17.67 -23.40 18.87
C THR A 481 18.59 -24.13 17.89
N LYS A 482 19.24 -25.21 18.33
CA LYS A 482 20.21 -25.97 17.54
C LYS A 482 19.67 -26.52 16.21
N ASN A 483 18.35 -26.67 16.08
CA ASN A 483 17.68 -27.21 14.88
C ASN A 483 17.02 -26.11 14.02
N SER A 484 17.19 -24.84 14.37
CA SER A 484 16.65 -23.72 13.60
C SER A 484 17.57 -23.35 12.44
N GLY A 485 16.99 -22.75 11.40
CA GLY A 485 17.76 -22.22 10.28
C GLY A 485 18.46 -20.90 10.60
N TRP A 486 19.13 -20.36 9.60
CA TRP A 486 19.71 -19.01 9.67
C TRP A 486 18.84 -17.96 8.97
N GLY A 487 17.66 -18.33 8.46
CA GLY A 487 16.92 -17.50 7.49
C GLY A 487 17.55 -17.58 6.10
N ALA A 488 17.20 -16.62 5.24
CA ALA A 488 17.75 -16.52 3.89
C ALA A 488 18.77 -15.39 3.78
N PHE A 489 19.86 -15.62 3.04
CA PHE A 489 20.85 -14.59 2.71
C PHE A 489 20.90 -14.37 1.21
N GLU A 490 20.86 -13.10 0.80
CA GLU A 490 21.01 -12.70 -0.59
C GLU A 490 22.12 -11.67 -0.72
N VAL A 491 22.96 -11.85 -1.73
CA VAL A 491 23.92 -10.85 -2.19
C VAL A 491 23.49 -10.31 -3.54
N ALA A 492 23.76 -9.04 -3.81
CA ALA A 492 23.41 -8.40 -5.06
C ALA A 492 24.45 -7.36 -5.48
N ALA A 493 24.60 -7.18 -6.78
CA ALA A 493 25.38 -6.10 -7.39
C ALA A 493 24.55 -5.48 -8.52
N GLY A 494 24.54 -4.16 -8.60
CA GLY A 494 23.71 -3.41 -9.53
C GLY A 494 24.42 -2.18 -10.08
N TYR A 495 23.87 -1.70 -11.19
CA TYR A 495 24.33 -0.52 -11.92
C TYR A 495 23.13 0.35 -12.31
N ASP A 496 23.28 1.64 -12.15
CA ASP A 496 22.33 2.67 -12.55
C ASP A 496 22.95 3.59 -13.59
N TYR A 497 22.16 3.97 -14.58
CA TYR A 497 22.46 5.04 -15.54
C TYR A 497 21.26 5.98 -15.65
N ILE A 498 21.52 7.28 -15.69
CA ILE A 498 20.50 8.28 -15.98
C ILE A 498 21.13 9.44 -16.76
N ASP A 499 20.43 9.92 -17.79
CA ASP A 499 20.80 11.09 -18.57
C ASP A 499 19.58 11.99 -18.79
N MET A 500 19.65 13.19 -18.23
CA MET A 500 18.64 14.23 -18.35
C MET A 500 19.14 15.41 -19.19
N ASN A 501 20.13 15.20 -20.06
CA ASN A 501 20.62 16.19 -21.01
C ASN A 501 20.10 15.89 -22.42
N ASN A 502 19.19 16.72 -22.93
CA ASN A 502 18.74 16.62 -24.31
C ASN A 502 18.21 17.97 -24.82
N GLY A 503 18.66 18.40 -26.01
CA GLY A 503 18.29 19.69 -26.57
C GLY A 503 18.55 20.84 -25.59
N ILE A 504 17.51 21.61 -25.30
CA ILE A 504 17.54 22.73 -24.35
C ILE A 504 17.58 22.29 -22.87
N ILE A 505 17.22 21.04 -22.55
CA ILE A 505 17.21 20.52 -21.18
C ILE A 505 18.64 20.15 -20.77
N LYS A 506 19.11 20.75 -19.66
CA LYS A 506 20.45 20.53 -19.09
C LYS A 506 20.33 20.03 -17.65
N GLY A 507 19.79 18.81 -17.48
CA GLY A 507 19.52 18.24 -16.15
C GLY A 507 20.69 17.51 -15.49
N GLY A 508 21.74 17.22 -16.26
CA GLY A 508 22.87 16.40 -15.84
C GLY A 508 22.67 14.90 -16.11
N LYS A 509 23.75 14.13 -15.96
CA LYS A 509 23.78 12.67 -16.09
C LYS A 509 24.61 12.05 -14.97
N ALA A 510 24.33 10.80 -14.62
CA ALA A 510 25.12 10.06 -13.64
C ALA A 510 25.07 8.54 -13.84
N ASP A 511 26.15 7.90 -13.41
CA ASP A 511 26.34 6.46 -13.33
C ASP A 511 26.65 6.07 -11.87
N MET A 512 26.08 4.95 -11.41
CA MET A 512 26.30 4.49 -10.04
C MET A 512 26.40 2.97 -9.97
N ALA A 513 27.37 2.47 -9.21
CA ALA A 513 27.44 1.07 -8.82
C ALA A 513 26.90 0.89 -7.39
N ARG A 514 26.22 -0.23 -7.15
CA ARG A 514 25.73 -0.60 -5.82
C ARG A 514 25.98 -2.08 -5.53
N MET A 515 26.32 -2.37 -4.29
CA MET A 515 26.38 -3.74 -3.77
C MET A 515 25.46 -3.86 -2.56
N GLY A 516 24.82 -5.02 -2.39
CA GLY A 516 23.85 -5.25 -1.33
C GLY A 516 24.00 -6.61 -0.67
N LEU A 517 23.83 -6.64 0.64
CA LEU A 517 23.63 -7.83 1.46
C LEU A 517 22.26 -7.73 2.12
N ASN A 518 21.44 -8.76 1.93
CA ASN A 518 20.13 -8.88 2.55
C ASN A 518 20.08 -10.13 3.43
N TRP A 519 19.53 -9.98 4.63
CA TRP A 519 19.22 -11.09 5.53
C TRP A 519 17.73 -11.12 5.81
N TYR A 520 17.11 -12.27 5.60
CA TYR A 520 15.70 -12.54 5.82
C TYR A 520 15.55 -13.61 6.92
N PRO A 521 15.61 -13.23 8.20
CA PRO A 521 15.44 -14.20 9.29
C PRO A 521 14.04 -14.85 9.27
N HIS A 522 13.01 -14.06 8.94
CA HIS A 522 11.63 -14.52 8.77
C HIS A 522 10.99 -13.84 7.55
N SER A 523 9.80 -14.27 7.16
CA SER A 523 9.00 -13.65 6.09
C SER A 523 8.57 -12.21 6.36
N ASN A 524 8.73 -11.74 7.60
CA ASN A 524 8.27 -10.46 8.12
C ASN A 524 9.40 -9.52 8.53
N ILE A 525 10.64 -10.01 8.52
CA ILE A 525 11.79 -9.25 8.98
C ILE A 525 12.84 -9.31 7.88
N LYS A 526 13.36 -8.14 7.52
CA LYS A 526 14.45 -8.01 6.56
C LYS A 526 15.47 -7.02 7.08
N TRP A 527 16.72 -7.42 7.11
CA TRP A 527 17.85 -6.52 7.30
C TRP A 527 18.60 -6.35 5.99
N GLN A 528 19.05 -5.14 5.71
CA GLN A 528 19.77 -4.79 4.49
C GLN A 528 20.97 -3.92 4.82
N ALA A 529 22.07 -4.15 4.11
CA ALA A 529 23.21 -3.26 4.03
C ALA A 529 23.60 -3.07 2.57
N ASN A 530 23.75 -1.83 2.13
CA ASN A 530 24.14 -1.47 0.78
C ASN A 530 25.33 -0.52 0.84
N ILE A 531 26.30 -0.71 -0.07
CA ILE A 531 27.32 0.29 -0.38
C ILE A 531 27.08 0.78 -1.80
N GLN A 532 27.14 2.10 -1.99
CA GLN A 532 26.81 2.77 -3.24
C GLN A 532 27.94 3.74 -3.56
N HIS A 533 28.35 3.78 -4.82
CA HIS A 533 29.42 4.64 -5.30
C HIS A 533 29.03 5.26 -6.63
N ILE A 534 29.12 6.59 -6.70
CA ILE A 534 28.91 7.36 -7.94
C ILE A 534 30.17 7.21 -8.79
N LEU A 535 30.01 6.61 -9.96
CA LEU A 535 31.10 6.30 -10.88
C LEU A 535 31.44 7.50 -11.78
N ASP A 536 30.41 8.15 -12.29
CA ASP A 536 30.51 9.36 -13.11
C ASP A 536 29.29 10.23 -12.79
N VAL A 537 29.50 11.53 -12.69
CA VAL A 537 28.43 12.51 -12.60
C VAL A 537 28.84 13.75 -13.37
N ASN A 538 28.06 14.08 -14.39
CA ASN A 538 28.32 15.24 -15.23
C ASN A 538 27.13 16.18 -15.19
N THR A 539 27.34 17.31 -14.53
CA THR A 539 26.39 18.40 -14.40
C THR A 539 26.97 19.72 -14.89
N ALA A 540 28.12 19.71 -15.58
CA ALA A 540 28.81 20.92 -16.05
C ALA A 540 27.92 21.83 -16.92
N GLY A 541 26.96 21.24 -17.66
CA GLY A 541 26.02 21.96 -18.50
C GLY A 541 24.85 22.62 -17.77
N THR A 542 24.65 22.34 -16.48
CA THR A 542 23.56 22.96 -15.72
C THR A 542 23.84 24.46 -15.52
N PRO A 543 22.84 25.35 -15.65
CA PRO A 543 23.04 26.78 -15.53
C PRO A 543 23.57 27.18 -14.15
N ARG A 544 24.66 27.96 -14.10
CA ARG A 544 25.10 28.63 -12.87
C ARG A 544 24.30 29.91 -12.58
N ASN A 545 23.81 30.57 -13.63
CA ASN A 545 23.01 31.79 -13.53
C ASN A 545 21.51 31.45 -13.64
N GLU A 546 20.70 32.06 -12.80
CA GLU A 546 19.28 31.72 -12.60
C GLU A 546 18.32 32.46 -13.55
N ALA A 547 18.74 33.56 -14.15
CA ALA A 547 17.84 34.41 -14.93
C ALA A 547 17.40 33.72 -16.25
N GLY A 548 16.12 33.36 -16.33
CA GLY A 548 15.47 32.90 -17.56
C GLY A 548 15.76 31.46 -17.99
N THR A 549 16.37 30.63 -17.14
CA THR A 549 16.80 29.26 -17.46
C THR A 549 15.91 28.15 -16.89
N GLY A 550 14.80 28.52 -16.23
CA GLY A 550 13.93 27.58 -15.49
C GLY A 550 14.49 27.10 -14.15
N PHE A 551 15.76 27.40 -13.85
CA PHE A 551 16.35 27.18 -12.53
C PHE A 551 16.20 28.44 -11.68
N SER A 552 15.88 28.28 -10.40
CA SER A 552 15.82 29.41 -9.49
C SER A 552 16.19 29.04 -8.06
N GLY A 553 16.55 30.06 -7.26
CA GLY A 553 16.96 29.89 -5.87
C GLY A 553 18.21 29.03 -5.71
N GLY A 554 19.17 29.15 -6.62
CA GLY A 554 20.46 28.47 -6.65
C GLY A 554 20.42 27.05 -7.19
N ALA A 555 19.27 26.53 -7.64
CA ALA A 555 19.13 25.11 -7.99
C ALA A 555 20.09 24.65 -9.10
N GLY A 556 20.26 25.46 -10.15
CA GLY A 556 21.18 25.12 -11.25
C GLY A 556 22.63 25.14 -10.80
N ALA A 557 23.02 26.15 -10.01
CA ALA A 557 24.34 26.23 -9.41
C ALA A 557 24.61 25.04 -8.47
N ARG A 558 23.70 24.72 -7.54
CA ARG A 558 23.83 23.55 -6.64
C ARG A 558 24.03 22.25 -7.41
N THR A 559 23.23 22.03 -8.46
CA THR A 559 23.36 20.86 -9.33
C THR A 559 24.72 20.86 -10.04
N ASN A 560 25.19 22.02 -10.51
CA ASN A 560 26.50 22.16 -11.15
C ASN A 560 27.67 21.78 -10.23
N GLY A 561 27.53 22.03 -8.93
CA GLY A 561 28.53 21.67 -7.92
C GLY A 561 28.74 20.15 -7.77
N MET A 562 27.82 19.32 -8.28
CA MET A 562 27.97 17.87 -8.29
C MET A 562 28.83 17.36 -9.45
N ASN A 563 29.30 18.24 -10.34
CA ASN A 563 30.06 17.82 -11.51
C ASN A 563 31.39 17.18 -11.10
N ASN A 564 31.66 15.96 -11.56
CA ASN A 564 32.81 15.14 -11.16
C ASN A 564 32.91 14.91 -9.63
N ALA A 565 31.79 14.93 -8.91
CA ALA A 565 31.79 14.61 -7.48
C ALA A 565 32.17 13.15 -7.24
N ASP A 566 33.01 12.90 -6.23
CA ASP A 566 33.32 11.55 -5.75
C ASP A 566 32.53 11.27 -4.47
N MET A 567 31.67 10.27 -4.53
CA MET A 567 30.71 9.99 -3.48
C MET A 567 30.55 8.50 -3.27
N THR A 568 30.77 8.06 -2.03
CA THR A 568 30.57 6.69 -1.59
C THR A 568 29.84 6.68 -0.27
N PHE A 569 28.74 5.96 -0.19
CA PHE A 569 27.92 5.90 1.01
C PHE A 569 27.40 4.50 1.31
N PHE A 570 27.32 4.22 2.59
CA PHE A 570 26.81 2.99 3.17
C PHE A 570 25.45 3.24 3.78
N VAL A 571 24.49 2.40 3.44
CA VAL A 571 23.12 2.50 3.91
C VAL A 571 22.72 1.18 4.54
N THR A 572 22.09 1.23 5.70
CA THR A 572 21.45 0.05 6.31
C THR A 572 19.98 0.27 6.53
N GLN A 573 19.21 -0.82 6.53
CA GLN A 573 17.77 -0.78 6.82
C GLN A 573 17.36 -2.02 7.61
N LEU A 574 16.59 -1.80 8.68
CA LEU A 574 15.76 -2.84 9.30
C LEU A 574 14.31 -2.62 8.90
N GLN A 575 13.70 -3.64 8.30
CA GLN A 575 12.29 -3.70 7.96
C GLN A 575 11.58 -4.73 8.85
N VAL A 576 10.45 -4.33 9.41
CA VAL A 576 9.50 -5.21 10.09
C VAL A 576 8.12 -5.01 9.47
N ASP A 577 7.54 -6.09 8.94
CA ASP A 577 6.17 -6.15 8.43
C ASP A 577 5.29 -6.90 9.44
N PHE A 578 4.06 -6.43 9.64
CA PHE A 578 3.10 -7.00 10.58
C PHE A 578 1.67 -6.78 10.13
#